data_AF-A0A257LNT0-F1
#
_entry.id   AF-A0A257LNT0-F1
#
_cell.length_a   1.000
_cell.length_b   1.000
_cell.length_c   1.000
_cell.angle_alpha   90.00
_cell.angle_beta   90.00
_cell.angle_gamma   90.00
#
_symmetry.space_group_name_H-M   'P 1'
#
loop_
_entity.id
_entity.type
_entity.pdbx_description
1 polymer ?
#
loop_
_entity_poly.entity_id
_entity_poly.type
_entity_poly.pdbx_seq_one_letter_code
_entity_poly.pdbx_strand_id
1 'polypeptide(L)'
;MSTAVKIYDTTLRDGTQGEGISFSVADKLRIAERLDLFGVDYIEGGFPGSNPRDITFFAEAKHLKLKHARLAAFGSTRRAGAKADEDPQLRTLLESGMPVTTIVGKTW
;
A
#
# COMPACT_ATOMS: atom_id res chain seq x y z
N MET A 1 -22.04 23.73 0.05
CA MET A 1 -20.76 23.25 -0.51
C MET A 1 -20.90 21.76 -0.77
N SER A 2 -20.49 21.29 -1.95
CA SER A 2 -20.45 19.86 -2.25
C SER A 2 -19.22 19.24 -1.55
N THR A 3 -19.42 18.14 -0.83
CA THR A 3 -18.30 17.40 -0.22
C THR A 3 -17.55 16.66 -1.31
N ALA A 4 -16.26 16.96 -1.49
CA ALA A 4 -15.42 16.25 -2.44
C ALA A 4 -15.23 14.78 -1.98
N VAL A 5 -15.62 13.84 -2.83
CA VAL A 5 -15.38 12.40 -2.63
C VAL A 5 -13.96 12.08 -3.07
N LYS A 6 -13.22 11.33 -2.23
CA LYS A 6 -11.88 10.84 -2.56
C LYS A 6 -11.88 9.35 -2.85
N ILE A 7 -11.02 8.93 -3.76
CA ILE A 7 -10.85 7.55 -4.19
C ILE A 7 -9.65 6.92 -3.49
N TYR A 8 -9.87 5.76 -2.87
CA TYR A 8 -8.83 4.89 -2.34
C TYR A 8 -8.82 3.60 -3.16
N ASP A 9 -7.83 3.45 -4.04
CA ASP A 9 -7.73 2.32 -4.97
C ASP A 9 -6.92 1.17 -4.36
N THR A 10 -7.44 -0.04 -4.48
CA THR A 10 -6.84 -1.26 -3.92
C THR A 10 -6.32 -2.24 -4.98
N THR A 11 -6.22 -1.82 -6.25
CA THR A 11 -5.83 -2.66 -7.40
C THR A 11 -4.49 -3.38 -7.15
N LEU A 12 -3.51 -2.68 -6.57
CA LEU A 12 -2.15 -3.21 -6.37
C LEU A 12 -1.99 -4.14 -5.16
N ARG A 13 -3.01 -4.25 -4.30
CA ARG A 13 -3.02 -5.12 -3.11
C ARG A 13 -4.20 -6.06 -3.14
N ASP A 14 -5.40 -5.58 -2.78
CA ASP A 14 -6.62 -6.40 -2.71
C ASP A 14 -7.00 -6.97 -4.08
N GLY A 15 -6.83 -6.16 -5.14
CA GLY A 15 -7.04 -6.59 -6.53
C GLY A 15 -6.13 -7.72 -7.01
N THR A 16 -5.06 -8.06 -6.26
CA THR A 16 -4.16 -9.17 -6.58
C THR A 16 -4.48 -10.46 -5.85
N GLN A 17 -5.52 -10.50 -4.98
CA GLN A 17 -5.87 -11.70 -4.24
C GLN A 17 -6.62 -12.75 -5.08
N GLY A 18 -7.02 -12.42 -6.30
CA GLY A 18 -7.61 -13.36 -7.24
C GLY A 18 -6.59 -14.40 -7.74
N GLU A 19 -7.06 -15.63 -7.93
CA GLU A 19 -6.23 -16.71 -8.46
C GLU A 19 -5.66 -16.35 -9.84
N GLY A 20 -4.36 -16.63 -10.04
CA GLY A 20 -3.66 -16.31 -11.29
C GLY A 20 -3.29 -14.85 -11.48
N ILE A 21 -3.61 -13.95 -10.55
CA ILE A 21 -3.24 -12.53 -10.63
C ILE A 21 -1.92 -12.31 -9.87
N SER A 22 -0.88 -11.88 -10.59
CA SER A 22 0.40 -11.51 -9.98
C SER A 22 1.10 -10.45 -10.81
N PHE A 23 1.26 -9.26 -10.24
CA PHE A 23 2.05 -8.19 -10.86
C PHE A 23 3.53 -8.33 -10.53
N SER A 24 4.39 -8.10 -11.52
CA SER A 24 5.80 -7.81 -11.25
C SER A 24 5.93 -6.44 -10.58
N VAL A 25 7.08 -6.15 -9.96
CA VAL A 25 7.35 -4.81 -9.41
C VAL A 25 7.21 -3.73 -10.48
N ALA A 26 7.72 -4.00 -11.70
CA ALA A 26 7.61 -3.08 -12.82
C ALA A 26 6.15 -2.83 -13.24
N ASP A 27 5.29 -3.86 -13.20
CA ASP A 27 3.86 -3.69 -13.48
C ASP A 27 3.19 -2.82 -12.41
N LYS A 28 3.49 -3.07 -11.13
CA LYS A 28 2.96 -2.26 -10.02
C LYS A 28 3.34 -0.78 -10.16
N LEU A 29 4.59 -0.49 -10.50
CA LEU A 29 5.06 0.90 -10.73
C LEU A 29 4.30 1.57 -11.89
N ARG A 30 4.18 0.89 -13.04
CA ARG A 30 3.45 1.42 -14.20
C ARG A 30 1.98 1.65 -13.90
N ILE A 31 1.33 0.72 -13.21
CA ILE A 31 -0.07 0.85 -12.82
C ILE A 31 -0.25 2.02 -11.85
N ALA A 32 0.65 2.20 -10.88
CA ALA A 32 0.61 3.34 -9.96
C ALA A 32 0.67 4.69 -10.68
N GLU A 33 1.54 4.83 -11.69
CA GLU A 33 1.59 6.04 -12.53
C GLU A 33 0.28 6.26 -13.32
N ARG A 34 -0.38 5.18 -13.78
CA ARG A 34 -1.67 5.30 -14.48
C ARG A 34 -2.81 5.67 -13.55
N LEU A 35 -2.83 5.14 -12.32
CA LEU A 35 -3.82 5.50 -11.31
C LEU A 35 -3.67 6.98 -10.90
N ASP A 36 -2.43 7.46 -10.77
CA ASP A 36 -2.15 8.90 -10.54
C ASP A 36 -2.67 9.76 -11.68
N LEU A 37 -2.37 9.39 -12.94
CA LEU A 37 -2.87 10.10 -14.12
C LEU A 37 -4.40 10.10 -14.20
N PHE A 38 -5.06 9.05 -13.71
CA PHE A 38 -6.51 8.94 -13.67
C PHE A 38 -7.16 9.80 -12.57
N GLY A 39 -6.36 10.38 -11.66
CA GLY A 39 -6.85 11.26 -10.59
C GLY A 39 -7.24 10.52 -9.31
N VAL A 40 -6.72 9.30 -9.09
CA VAL A 40 -6.92 8.56 -7.83
C VAL A 40 -6.19 9.26 -6.68
N ASP A 41 -6.87 9.50 -5.56
CA ASP A 41 -6.27 10.21 -4.42
C ASP A 41 -5.27 9.36 -3.62
N TYR A 42 -5.58 8.07 -3.44
CA TYR A 42 -4.77 7.13 -2.66
C TYR A 42 -4.64 5.79 -3.38
N ILE A 43 -3.42 5.25 -3.42
CA ILE A 43 -3.11 3.97 -4.04
C ILE A 43 -2.55 3.03 -2.97
N GLU A 44 -3.28 1.96 -2.66
CA GLU A 44 -2.81 0.93 -1.72
C GLU A 44 -1.78 0.02 -2.39
N GLY A 45 -0.51 0.22 -2.04
CA GLY A 45 0.60 -0.37 -2.77
C GLY A 45 0.94 -1.81 -2.41
N GLY A 46 0.50 -2.34 -1.26
CA GLY A 46 0.87 -3.67 -0.80
C GLY A 46 1.09 -3.78 0.72
N PHE A 47 1.47 -4.98 1.17
CA PHE A 47 1.76 -5.28 2.57
C PHE A 47 3.23 -5.70 2.75
N PRO A 48 4.13 -4.75 3.08
CA PRO A 48 5.57 -5.03 3.15
C PRO A 48 5.92 -6.05 4.25
N GLY A 49 5.14 -6.12 5.32
CA GLY A 49 5.30 -7.11 6.39
C GLY A 49 4.88 -8.54 6.03
N SER A 50 4.38 -8.78 4.81
CA SER A 50 3.91 -10.08 4.34
C SER A 50 4.48 -10.51 2.99
N ASN A 51 4.89 -9.58 2.12
CA ASN A 51 5.31 -9.90 0.76
C ASN A 51 6.61 -9.17 0.39
N PRO A 52 7.73 -9.88 0.13
CA PRO A 52 9.00 -9.28 -0.26
C PRO A 52 8.90 -8.40 -1.52
N ARG A 53 8.01 -8.74 -2.46
CA ARG A 53 7.81 -7.91 -3.66
C ARG A 53 7.22 -6.55 -3.34
N ASP A 54 6.42 -6.45 -2.29
CA ASP A 54 5.86 -5.17 -1.86
C ASP A 54 6.93 -4.30 -1.20
N ILE A 55 7.90 -4.90 -0.48
CA ILE A 55 9.07 -4.19 0.03
C ILE A 55 9.86 -3.58 -1.14
N THR A 56 10.17 -4.39 -2.16
CA THR A 56 10.88 -3.90 -3.36
C THR A 56 10.06 -2.83 -4.09
N PHE A 57 8.75 -3.03 -4.25
CA PHE A 57 7.87 -2.03 -4.84
C PHE A 57 7.94 -0.70 -4.09
N PHE A 58 7.85 -0.68 -2.75
CA PHE A 58 7.93 0.57 -2.00
C PHE A 58 9.31 1.21 -2.05
N ALA A 59 10.38 0.43 -2.13
CA ALA A 59 11.73 0.96 -2.33
C ALA A 59 11.83 1.71 -3.67
N GLU A 60 11.37 1.09 -4.77
CA GLU A 60 11.37 1.70 -6.10
C GLU A 60 10.35 2.85 -6.23
N ALA A 61 9.20 2.74 -5.57
CA ALA A 61 8.12 3.71 -5.65
C ALA A 61 8.49 5.08 -5.06
N LYS A 62 9.52 5.15 -4.20
CA LYS A 62 10.12 6.41 -3.72
C LYS A 62 10.65 7.28 -4.87
N HIS A 63 10.97 6.67 -6.00
CA HIS A 63 11.46 7.36 -7.19
C HIS A 63 10.35 7.78 -8.17
N LEU A 64 9.10 7.37 -7.93
CA LEU A 64 7.97 7.80 -8.75
C LEU A 64 7.68 9.29 -8.53
N LYS A 65 7.36 9.97 -9.63
CA LYS A 65 6.97 11.39 -9.63
C LYS A 65 5.46 11.52 -9.79
N LEU A 66 4.72 10.98 -8.82
CA LEU A 66 3.25 11.10 -8.78
C LEU A 66 2.86 12.56 -8.57
N LYS A 67 1.85 13.03 -9.30
CA LYS A 67 1.41 14.43 -9.27
C LYS A 67 0.25 14.69 -8.33
N HIS A 68 -0.55 13.66 -8.06
CA HIS A 68 -1.82 13.75 -7.33
C HIS A 68 -1.93 12.66 -6.25
N ALA A 69 -1.72 11.40 -6.63
CA ALA A 69 -1.92 10.25 -5.78
C ALA A 69 -0.90 10.17 -4.64
N ARG A 70 -1.35 9.67 -3.49
CA ARG A 70 -0.51 9.29 -2.36
C ARG A 70 -0.48 7.77 -2.20
N LEU A 71 0.73 7.21 -2.17
CA LEU A 71 0.90 5.78 -1.92
C LEU A 71 0.64 5.45 -0.45
N ALA A 72 -0.08 4.35 -0.22
CA ALA A 72 -0.39 3.80 1.09
C ALA A 72 0.22 2.41 1.27
N ALA A 73 0.98 2.22 2.36
CA ALA A 73 1.40 0.90 2.82
C ALA A 73 0.31 0.29 3.71
N PHE A 74 -0.10 -0.95 3.45
CA PHE A 74 -1.14 -1.64 4.19
C PHE A 74 -0.54 -2.60 5.22
N GLY A 75 -1.12 -2.70 6.40
CA GLY A 75 -0.77 -3.72 7.39
C GLY A 75 -1.75 -3.84 8.54
N SER A 76 -1.54 -4.85 9.40
CA SER A 76 -2.35 -5.04 10.61
C SER A 76 -1.89 -4.12 11.76
N THR A 77 -2.78 -3.87 12.72
CA THR A 77 -2.48 -3.11 13.95
C THR A 77 -1.29 -3.66 14.72
N ARG A 78 -1.27 -4.98 14.93
CA ARG A 78 -0.17 -5.77 15.48
C ARG A 78 -0.51 -7.27 15.42
N ARG A 79 0.48 -8.13 15.62
CA ARG A 79 0.28 -9.55 15.89
C ARG A 79 -0.36 -9.77 17.27
N ALA A 80 -1.22 -10.77 17.34
CA ALA A 80 -1.80 -11.22 18.60
C ALA A 80 -0.67 -11.62 19.57
N GLY A 81 -0.79 -11.24 20.84
CA GLY A 81 0.22 -11.50 21.87
C GLY A 81 1.47 -10.60 21.86
N ALA A 82 1.72 -9.82 20.81
CA ALA A 82 2.84 -8.87 20.76
C ALA A 82 2.42 -7.45 21.17
N LYS A 83 3.36 -6.62 21.68
CA LYS A 83 3.15 -5.17 21.77
C LYS A 83 3.40 -4.52 20.40
N ALA A 84 2.82 -3.34 20.18
CA ALA A 84 2.91 -2.64 18.90
C ALA A 84 4.34 -2.20 18.56
N ASP A 85 5.10 -1.72 19.55
CA ASP A 85 6.50 -1.29 19.42
C ASP A 85 7.48 -2.46 19.23
N GLU A 86 7.07 -3.66 19.62
CA GLU A 86 7.82 -4.91 19.47
C GLU A 86 7.45 -5.66 18.17
N ASP A 87 6.43 -5.23 17.43
CA ASP A 87 5.96 -5.95 16.24
C ASP A 87 6.81 -5.63 14.99
N PRO A 88 7.55 -6.62 14.43
CA PRO A 88 8.34 -6.41 13.22
C PRO A 88 7.48 -6.07 12.00
N GLN A 89 6.24 -6.56 11.90
CA GLN A 89 5.36 -6.22 10.77
C GLN A 89 4.96 -4.75 10.81
N LEU A 90 4.66 -4.21 11.99
CA LEU A 90 4.34 -2.79 12.13
C LEU A 90 5.56 -1.93 11.79
N ARG A 91 6.76 -2.37 12.18
CA ARG A 91 8.02 -1.71 11.80
C ARG A 91 8.21 -1.63 10.28
N THR A 92 7.87 -2.68 9.52
CA THR A 92 7.99 -2.64 8.05
C THR A 92 7.12 -1.56 7.40
N LEU A 93 6.00 -1.17 8.02
CA LEU A 93 5.17 -0.08 7.51
C LEU A 93 5.87 1.26 7.64
N LEU A 94 6.57 1.49 8.76
CA LEU A 94 7.40 2.68 8.97
C LEU A 94 8.58 2.71 8.01
N GLU A 95 9.26 1.57 7.85
CA GLU A 95 10.43 1.42 6.96
C GLU A 95 10.07 1.59 5.47
N SER A 96 8.81 1.31 5.09
CA SER A 96 8.31 1.57 3.73
C SER A 96 8.52 3.03 3.31
N GLY A 97 8.48 3.97 4.26
CA GLY A 97 8.63 5.40 4.02
C GLY A 97 7.50 6.00 3.18
N MET A 98 6.37 5.31 3.02
CA MET A 98 5.23 5.81 2.28
C MET A 98 4.50 6.91 3.06
N PRO A 99 3.94 7.93 2.37
CA PRO A 99 3.30 9.08 3.01
C PRO A 99 1.97 8.75 3.69
N VAL A 100 1.46 7.52 3.52
CA VAL A 100 0.22 7.03 4.11
C VAL A 100 0.43 5.58 4.57
N THR A 101 -0.15 5.25 5.72
CA THR A 101 -0.26 3.87 6.20
C THR A 101 -1.71 3.55 6.47
N THR A 102 -2.18 2.42 5.93
CA THR A 102 -3.52 1.89 6.16
C THR A 102 -3.42 0.72 7.12
N ILE A 103 -4.05 0.87 8.29
CA ILE A 103 -4.01 -0.12 9.36
C ILE A 103 -5.35 -0.82 9.46
N VAL A 104 -5.34 -2.15 9.45
CA VAL A 104 -6.53 -2.98 9.71
C VAL A 104 -6.50 -3.58 11.11
N GLY A 105 -7.60 -3.44 11.84
CA GLY A 105 -7.88 -4.18 13.06
C GLY A 105 -8.94 -5.24 12.78
N LYS A 106 -8.67 -6.49 13.14
CA LYS A 106 -9.67 -7.56 13.13
C LYS A 106 -10.00 -7.91 14.57
N THR A 107 -11.29 -7.96 14.89
CA THR A 107 -11.80 -8.51 16.16
C THR A 107 -12.55 -9.79 15.78
N TRP A 108 -12.08 -10.94 16.28
CA TRP A 108 -12.88 -12.17 16.30
C TRP A 108 -13.35 -12.41 17.73
#